data_AF-A0A257L3Y6-F1
#
_entry.id   AF-A0A257L3Y6-F1
#
_cell.length_a   1.000
_cell.length_b   1.000
_cell.length_c   1.000
_cell.angle_alpha   90.00
_cell.angle_beta   90.00
_cell.angle_gamma   90.00
#
_symmetry.space_group_name_H-M   'P 1'
#
loop_
_entity.id
_entity.type
_entity.pdbx_description
1 polymer ?
#
loop_
_entity_poly.entity_id
_entity_poly.type
_entity_poly.pdbx_seq_one_letter_code
_entity_poly.pdbx_strand_id
1 'polypeptide(L)'
;MESVRLESVKLEDALLAEALAKVSDLAIFLLVIGSLLLLVSCDENNTHSSDNRNEQKSDSGIFLSPSQFTPITFLQSVTPKTKVDSSLNTFVIYTHFPADWVKASYIDTLLTLLNSQQKCMCVKDPMGSYIPFDKQATIGGYAQLFLLSYIHKTPLDLGLYCCPIGDKKVMEEILRWWKGNKKVTGN
;
A
#
# COMPACT_ATOMS: atom_id res chain seq x y z
N MET A 1 -39.97 -30.59 48.84
CA MET A 1 -40.47 -29.95 47.60
C MET A 1 -39.91 -28.53 47.41
N GLU A 2 -39.12 -27.98 48.35
CA GLU A 2 -38.48 -26.65 48.23
C GLU A 2 -37.15 -26.63 47.47
N SER A 3 -36.44 -27.77 47.39
CA SER A 3 -35.10 -27.82 46.76
C SER A 3 -35.10 -27.53 45.26
N VAL A 4 -36.18 -27.88 44.54
CA VAL A 4 -36.26 -27.71 43.08
C VAL A 4 -36.50 -26.24 42.69
N ARG A 5 -37.11 -25.46 43.57
CA ARG A 5 -37.38 -24.03 43.33
C ARG A 5 -36.13 -23.14 43.44
N LEU A 6 -35.11 -23.58 44.20
CA LEU A 6 -33.90 -22.79 44.38
C LEU A 6 -32.94 -22.88 43.18
N GLU A 7 -32.98 -23.99 42.43
CA GLU A 7 -32.12 -24.18 41.26
C GLU A 7 -32.66 -23.46 40.03
N SER A 8 -33.98 -23.33 39.87
CA SER A 8 -34.57 -22.60 38.74
C SER A 8 -34.27 -21.10 38.79
N VAL A 9 -34.27 -20.49 39.98
CA VAL A 9 -34.00 -19.05 40.14
C VAL A 9 -32.55 -18.71 39.79
N LYS A 10 -31.58 -19.57 40.17
CA LYS A 10 -30.16 -19.35 39.84
C LYS A 10 -29.86 -19.42 38.34
N LEU A 11 -30.64 -20.19 37.58
CA LEU A 11 -30.45 -20.34 36.14
C LEU A 11 -30.98 -19.13 35.37
N GLU A 12 -32.09 -18.55 35.82
CA GLU A 12 -32.69 -17.34 35.23
C GLU A 12 -31.78 -16.11 35.44
N ASP A 13 -31.20 -15.95 36.63
CA ASP A 13 -30.30 -14.83 36.93
C ASP A 13 -28.99 -14.89 36.11
N ALA A 14 -28.45 -16.09 35.89
CA ALA A 14 -27.23 -16.28 35.09
C ALA A 14 -27.46 -15.98 33.59
N LEU A 15 -28.63 -16.37 33.06
CA LEU A 15 -28.99 -16.12 31.67
C LEU A 15 -29.22 -14.62 31.41
N LEU A 16 -29.78 -13.90 32.39
CA LEU A 16 -30.01 -12.46 32.30
C LEU A 16 -28.70 -11.67 32.32
N ALA A 17 -27.73 -12.09 33.12
CA ALA A 17 -26.40 -11.48 33.17
C ALA A 17 -25.63 -11.63 31.83
N GLU A 18 -25.70 -12.80 31.20
CA GLU A 18 -25.04 -13.02 29.90
C GLU A 18 -25.72 -12.25 28.76
N ALA A 19 -27.04 -12.09 28.81
CA ALA A 19 -27.78 -11.30 27.82
C ALA A 19 -27.45 -9.80 27.92
N LEU A 20 -27.33 -9.25 29.13
CA LEU A 20 -27.00 -7.84 29.35
C LEU A 20 -25.58 -7.48 28.87
N ALA A 21 -24.61 -8.38 29.02
CA ALA A 21 -23.23 -8.17 28.54
C ALA A 21 -23.14 -8.04 27.01
N LYS A 22 -24.00 -8.74 26.26
CA LYS A 22 -24.00 -8.67 24.78
C LYS A 22 -24.64 -7.37 24.25
N VAL A 23 -25.53 -6.74 25.00
CA VAL A 23 -26.20 -5.49 24.60
C VAL A 23 -25.27 -4.28 24.77
N SER A 24 -24.37 -4.30 25.78
CA SER A 24 -23.41 -3.20 25.97
C SER A 24 -22.38 -3.10 24.84
N ASP A 25 -21.91 -4.23 24.31
CA ASP A 25 -20.92 -4.22 23.21
C ASP A 25 -21.51 -3.65 21.91
N LEU A 26 -22.79 -3.90 21.64
CA LEU A 26 -23.47 -3.38 20.45
C LEU A 26 -23.62 -1.86 20.47
N ALA A 27 -23.84 -1.27 21.65
CA ALA A 27 -23.97 0.18 21.82
C ALA A 27 -22.63 0.91 21.58
N ILE A 28 -21.51 0.29 21.98
CA ILE A 28 -20.17 0.85 21.76
C ILE A 28 -19.83 0.86 20.26
N PHE A 29 -20.17 -0.20 19.53
CA PHE A 29 -19.94 -0.25 18.07
C PHE A 29 -20.70 0.84 17.31
N LEU A 30 -21.94 1.19 17.72
CA LEU A 30 -22.71 2.26 17.07
C LEU A 30 -22.14 3.66 17.33
N LEU A 31 -21.52 3.91 18.49
CA LEU A 31 -20.87 5.20 18.79
C LEU A 31 -19.60 5.45 17.95
N VAL A 32 -18.85 4.38 17.64
CA VAL A 32 -17.63 4.48 16.82
C VAL A 32 -17.96 4.75 15.35
N ILE A 33 -19.01 4.12 14.81
CA ILE A 33 -19.44 4.32 13.41
C ILE A 33 -20.07 5.70 13.21
N GLY A 34 -20.86 6.18 14.17
CA GLY A 34 -21.47 7.52 14.12
C GLY A 34 -20.43 8.65 14.13
N SER A 35 -19.32 8.47 14.84
CA SER A 35 -18.24 9.47 14.89
C SER A 35 -17.41 9.52 13.61
N LEU A 36 -17.42 8.46 12.78
CA LEU A 36 -16.69 8.40 11.52
C LEU A 36 -17.42 9.14 10.37
N LEU A 37 -18.70 9.46 10.54
CA LEU A 37 -19.51 10.14 9.51
C LEU A 37 -19.48 11.68 9.57
N LEU A 38 -18.74 12.29 10.51
CA LEU A 38 -18.69 13.76 10.67
C LEU A 38 -17.45 14.47 10.08
N LEU A 39 -16.59 13.78 9.32
CA LEU A 39 -15.39 14.40 8.73
C LEU A 39 -15.40 14.54 7.18
N VAL A 40 -16.56 14.38 6.54
CA VAL A 40 -16.71 14.73 5.11
C VAL A 40 -17.68 15.91 4.99
N SER A 41 -17.17 17.11 5.30
CA SER A 41 -17.72 18.36 4.77
C SER A 41 -16.69 18.94 3.81
N CYS A 42 -16.86 18.65 2.53
CA CYS A 42 -16.26 19.44 1.47
C CYS A 42 -17.13 20.69 1.32
N ASP A 43 -16.60 21.84 1.71
CA ASP A 43 -17.21 23.14 1.46
C ASP A 43 -17.05 23.45 -0.04
N GLU A 44 -18.16 23.40 -0.76
CA GLU A 44 -18.26 23.72 -2.18
C GLU A 44 -18.80 25.15 -2.30
N ASN A 45 -17.89 26.12 -2.37
CA ASN A 45 -18.25 27.51 -2.68
C ASN A 45 -17.61 27.94 -4.01
N ASN A 46 -18.51 28.06 -4.99
CA ASN A 46 -18.32 28.66 -6.30
C ASN A 46 -17.63 30.02 -6.23
N THR A 47 -16.69 30.24 -7.14
CA THR A 47 -16.55 31.58 -7.74
C THR A 47 -16.36 31.43 -9.24
N HIS A 48 -17.43 31.78 -9.93
CA HIS A 48 -17.51 31.98 -11.36
C HIS A 48 -16.66 33.21 -11.73
N SER A 49 -15.60 33.04 -12.51
CA SER A 49 -14.94 34.16 -13.19
C SER A 49 -14.61 33.75 -14.62
N SER A 50 -15.24 34.46 -15.55
CA SER A 50 -15.18 34.27 -17.00
C SER A 50 -13.79 34.59 -17.58
N ASP A 51 -13.49 33.85 -18.64
CA ASP A 51 -12.59 34.14 -19.77
C ASP A 51 -11.27 34.90 -19.53
N ASN A 52 -10.17 34.17 -19.69
CA ASN A 52 -9.30 34.35 -20.85
C ASN A 52 -8.45 33.09 -21.04
N ARG A 53 -8.64 32.39 -22.17
CA ARG A 53 -7.66 31.42 -22.68
C ARG A 53 -6.40 32.16 -23.09
N ASN A 54 -5.55 32.46 -22.11
CA ASN A 54 -4.12 32.35 -22.34
C ASN A 54 -3.72 30.97 -21.86
N GLU A 55 -3.17 30.22 -22.80
CA GLU A 55 -2.52 28.94 -22.66
C GLU A 55 -1.33 29.12 -21.69
N GLN A 56 -1.64 29.19 -20.40
CA GLN A 56 -0.66 29.25 -19.34
C GLN A 56 -0.14 27.82 -19.17
N LYS A 57 0.83 27.51 -20.03
CA LYS A 57 1.73 26.38 -19.89
C LYS A 57 2.36 26.49 -18.51
N SER A 58 1.73 25.83 -17.53
CA SER A 58 2.28 25.64 -16.20
C SER A 58 3.62 24.95 -16.40
N ASP A 59 4.68 25.65 -16.05
CA ASP A 59 6.03 25.14 -16.04
C ASP A 59 6.09 24.08 -14.92
N SER A 60 5.60 22.88 -15.23
CA SER A 60 5.50 21.73 -14.33
C SER A 60 6.88 21.12 -14.13
N GLY A 61 7.76 21.86 -13.46
CA GLY A 61 9.15 21.50 -13.20
C GLY A 61 9.41 21.41 -11.71
N ILE A 62 9.88 20.24 -11.26
CA ILE A 62 11.03 20.03 -10.34
C ILE A 62 11.09 18.54 -9.92
N PHE A 63 9.95 17.85 -9.78
CA PHE A 63 9.91 16.47 -9.27
C PHE A 63 9.54 15.43 -10.33
N LEU A 64 10.16 14.25 -10.22
CA LEU A 64 9.92 13.11 -11.11
C LEU A 64 8.50 12.55 -10.92
N SER A 65 7.91 12.05 -12.01
CA SER A 65 6.60 11.38 -12.01
C SER A 65 6.75 9.92 -12.40
N PRO A 66 6.02 8.99 -11.76
CA PRO A 66 6.03 7.57 -12.13
C PRO A 66 5.66 7.25 -13.58
N SER A 67 4.87 8.12 -14.23
CA SER A 67 4.48 7.97 -15.63
C SER A 67 5.66 8.02 -16.61
N GLN A 68 6.80 8.58 -16.18
CA GLN A 68 8.04 8.65 -16.95
C GLN A 68 8.81 7.32 -16.94
N PHE A 69 8.38 6.35 -16.11
CA PHE A 69 9.09 5.10 -15.90
C PHE A 69 8.21 3.90 -16.24
N THR A 70 8.88 2.84 -16.69
CA THR A 70 8.39 1.47 -16.63
C THR A 70 8.91 0.84 -15.34
N PRO A 71 8.37 -0.30 -14.89
CA PRO A 71 8.95 -1.05 -13.77
C PRO A 71 10.45 -1.29 -13.91
N ILE A 72 10.93 -1.60 -15.12
CA ILE A 72 12.33 -1.92 -15.36
C ILE A 72 13.21 -0.66 -15.35
N THR A 73 12.78 0.40 -16.04
CA THR A 73 13.55 1.66 -16.05
C THR A 73 13.56 2.32 -14.69
N PHE A 74 12.49 2.17 -13.89
CA PHE A 74 12.47 2.58 -12.49
C PHE A 74 13.54 1.85 -11.67
N LEU A 75 13.61 0.51 -11.75
CA LEU A 75 14.61 -0.28 -11.04
C LEU A 75 16.05 0.12 -11.42
N GLN A 76 16.27 0.44 -12.70
CA GLN A 76 17.54 0.96 -13.18
C GLN A 76 17.86 2.34 -12.59
N SER A 77 16.85 3.22 -12.45
CA SER A 77 17.03 4.56 -11.88
C SER A 77 17.30 4.56 -10.37
N VAL A 78 16.68 3.65 -9.62
CA VAL A 78 16.97 3.51 -8.18
C VAL A 78 18.28 2.77 -7.90
N THR A 79 18.86 2.12 -8.91
CA THR A 79 20.16 1.47 -8.80
C THR A 79 21.29 2.49 -8.98
N PRO A 80 22.14 2.71 -7.97
CA PRO A 80 23.26 3.63 -8.13
C PRO A 80 24.28 3.09 -9.15
N LYS A 81 24.78 3.98 -10.02
CA LYS A 81 25.78 3.64 -11.05
C LYS A 81 27.20 3.52 -10.49
N THR A 82 27.44 4.02 -9.28
CA THR A 82 28.72 3.99 -8.56
C THR A 82 28.46 3.63 -7.09
N LYS A 83 29.49 3.21 -6.34
CA LYS A 83 29.36 3.01 -4.89
C LYS A 83 29.05 4.37 -4.26
N VAL A 84 27.80 4.57 -3.84
CA VAL A 84 27.36 5.81 -3.19
C VAL A 84 27.90 5.80 -1.77
N ASP A 85 28.85 6.69 -1.51
CA ASP A 85 29.46 6.95 -0.20
C ASP A 85 28.72 8.09 0.55
N SER A 86 27.58 8.54 0.04
CA SER A 86 26.81 9.66 0.60
C SER A 86 25.62 9.20 1.46
N SER A 87 25.38 9.97 2.52
CA SER A 87 24.43 9.71 3.61
C SER A 87 22.94 9.77 3.22
N LEU A 88 22.61 10.08 1.96
CA LEU A 88 21.24 10.26 1.46
C LEU A 88 21.00 9.35 0.25
N ASN A 89 20.79 8.05 0.51
CA ASN A 89 20.53 7.04 -0.52
C ASN A 89 19.04 7.00 -0.90
N THR A 90 18.48 8.13 -1.35
CA THR A 90 17.06 8.29 -1.66
C THR A 90 16.81 8.79 -3.08
N PHE A 91 15.83 8.18 -3.74
CA PHE A 91 15.29 8.59 -5.04
C PHE A 91 13.96 9.32 -4.81
N VAL A 92 13.91 10.60 -5.18
CA VAL A 92 12.75 11.47 -4.94
C VAL A 92 11.83 11.46 -6.16
N ILE A 93 10.60 10.95 -5.98
CA ILE A 93 9.58 10.81 -7.02
C ILE A 93 8.21 10.83 -6.37
N TYR A 94 7.19 11.37 -7.05
CA TYR A 94 5.81 11.17 -6.59
C TYR A 94 5.49 9.67 -6.46
N THR A 95 4.81 9.29 -5.40
CA THR A 95 4.60 7.87 -5.05
C THR A 95 3.23 7.33 -5.43
N HIS A 96 2.41 8.17 -6.09
CA HIS A 96 1.16 7.76 -6.72
C HIS A 96 1.40 7.29 -8.15
N PHE A 97 1.39 5.97 -8.35
CA PHE A 97 1.60 5.37 -9.66
C PHE A 97 0.28 5.27 -10.44
N PRO A 98 0.31 5.35 -11.78
CA PRO A 98 -0.85 5.07 -12.61
C PRO A 98 -1.48 3.70 -12.29
N ALA A 99 -2.79 3.57 -12.52
CA ALA A 99 -3.43 2.27 -12.55
C ALA A 99 -2.77 1.38 -13.61
N ASP A 100 -2.67 0.08 -13.34
CA ASP A 100 -2.04 -0.91 -14.22
C ASP A 100 -0.61 -0.57 -14.66
N TRP A 101 0.13 0.17 -13.81
CA TRP A 101 1.51 0.57 -14.11
C TRP A 101 2.43 -0.65 -14.32
N VAL A 102 2.21 -1.73 -13.56
CA VAL A 102 2.85 -3.03 -13.79
C VAL A 102 1.98 -3.83 -14.77
N LYS A 103 2.53 -4.12 -15.94
CA LYS A 103 1.87 -4.88 -17.02
C LYS A 103 2.39 -6.30 -17.13
N ALA A 104 1.58 -7.19 -17.72
CA ALA A 104 1.92 -8.59 -17.97
C ALA A 104 3.28 -8.78 -18.69
N SER A 105 3.62 -7.88 -19.61
CA SER A 105 4.87 -7.90 -20.38
C SER A 105 6.14 -7.74 -19.52
N TYR A 106 6.02 -7.25 -18.29
CA TYR A 106 7.16 -7.07 -17.38
C TYR A 106 7.33 -8.20 -16.37
N ILE A 107 6.35 -9.11 -16.25
CA ILE A 107 6.30 -10.11 -15.18
C ILE A 107 7.49 -11.06 -15.25
N ASP A 108 7.81 -11.60 -16.44
CA ASP A 108 8.97 -12.49 -16.62
C ASP A 108 10.27 -11.83 -16.19
N THR A 109 10.47 -10.55 -16.55
CA THR A 109 11.67 -9.80 -16.15
C THR A 109 11.70 -9.53 -14.66
N LEU A 110 10.58 -9.15 -14.04
CA LEU A 110 10.52 -8.93 -12.60
C LEU A 110 10.77 -10.22 -11.80
N LEU A 111 10.32 -11.37 -12.31
CA LEU A 111 10.57 -12.68 -11.70
C LEU A 111 12.06 -13.02 -11.63
N THR A 112 12.87 -12.65 -12.64
CA THR A 112 14.32 -12.89 -12.60
C THR A 112 15.03 -12.05 -11.53
N LEU A 113 14.41 -10.96 -11.09
CA LEU A 113 14.95 -10.02 -10.11
C LEU A 113 14.54 -10.33 -8.67
N LEU A 114 13.57 -11.21 -8.44
CA LEU A 114 12.97 -11.50 -7.12
C LEU A 114 13.98 -11.81 -6.01
N ASN A 115 15.03 -12.57 -6.32
CA ASN A 115 16.04 -12.99 -5.35
C ASN A 115 17.24 -12.01 -5.28
N SER A 116 17.19 -10.89 -6.00
CA SER A 116 18.30 -9.95 -6.03
C SER A 116 18.50 -9.27 -4.68
N GLN A 117 19.68 -9.49 -4.10
CA GLN A 117 20.15 -8.81 -2.89
C GLN A 117 20.92 -7.52 -3.21
N GLN A 118 20.91 -7.09 -4.47
CA GLN A 118 21.56 -5.85 -4.89
C GLN A 118 20.91 -4.67 -4.19
N LYS A 119 21.72 -3.90 -3.44
CA LYS A 119 21.27 -2.70 -2.74
C LYS A 119 20.99 -1.57 -3.73
N CYS A 120 19.96 -0.79 -3.43
CA CYS A 120 19.51 0.34 -4.24
C CYS A 120 18.95 1.47 -3.35
N MET A 121 18.57 2.57 -3.98
CA MET A 121 17.99 3.74 -3.32
C MET A 121 16.58 3.45 -2.81
N CYS A 122 16.26 4.02 -1.66
CA CYS A 122 14.89 4.08 -1.17
C CYS A 122 14.10 5.17 -1.89
N VAL A 123 12.79 5.03 -1.97
CA VAL A 123 11.92 6.02 -2.60
C VAL A 123 11.38 6.97 -1.55
N LYS A 124 11.33 8.25 -1.89
CA LYS A 124 10.75 9.30 -1.05
C LYS A 124 9.81 10.16 -1.87
N ASP A 125 8.61 10.38 -1.34
CA ASP A 125 7.67 11.33 -1.92
C ASP A 125 8.14 12.77 -1.62
N PRO A 126 8.06 13.71 -2.58
CA PRO A 126 8.35 15.12 -2.35
C PRO A 126 7.56 15.73 -1.16
N MET A 127 6.37 15.23 -0.87
CA MET A 127 5.53 15.68 0.26
C MET A 127 5.99 15.13 1.61
N GLY A 128 6.91 14.15 1.62
CA GLY A 128 7.44 13.55 2.85
C GLY A 128 8.47 14.44 3.55
N SER A 129 8.25 14.76 4.82
CA SER A 129 9.24 15.49 5.65
C SER A 129 10.34 14.59 6.21
N TYR A 130 10.08 13.28 6.33
CA TYR A 130 11.00 12.31 6.92
C TYR A 130 12.19 12.00 6.00
N ILE A 131 13.41 12.05 6.56
CA ILE A 131 14.66 11.68 5.87
C ILE A 131 15.31 10.55 6.68
N PRO A 132 15.29 9.33 6.16
CA PRO A 132 15.92 8.17 6.79
C PRO A 132 17.35 8.00 6.30
N PHE A 133 18.27 7.90 7.26
CA PHE A 133 19.72 7.88 7.00
C PHE A 133 20.32 6.47 7.07
N ASP A 134 19.57 5.46 7.52
CA ASP A 134 20.10 4.16 7.95
C ASP A 134 19.53 2.96 7.17
N LYS A 135 18.53 3.16 6.30
CA LYS A 135 17.88 2.08 5.55
C LYS A 135 18.29 2.06 4.09
N GLN A 136 18.35 0.85 3.53
CA GLN A 136 18.61 0.61 2.11
C GLN A 136 17.59 -0.38 1.57
N ALA A 137 17.12 -0.13 0.36
CA ALA A 137 16.24 -1.05 -0.36
C ALA A 137 17.05 -2.10 -1.11
N THR A 138 16.40 -3.17 -1.54
CA THR A 138 16.96 -4.13 -2.50
C THR A 138 16.14 -4.21 -3.77
N ILE A 139 16.80 -4.54 -4.89
CA ILE A 139 16.12 -4.73 -6.18
C ILE A 139 15.06 -5.85 -6.08
N GLY A 140 15.36 -6.93 -5.35
CA GLY A 140 14.39 -7.98 -5.06
C GLY A 140 13.18 -7.48 -4.28
N GLY A 141 13.37 -6.56 -3.32
CA GLY A 141 12.28 -5.95 -2.56
C GLY A 141 11.31 -5.17 -3.43
N TYR A 142 11.82 -4.31 -4.32
CA TYR A 142 10.95 -3.61 -5.27
C TYR A 142 10.27 -4.55 -6.25
N ALA A 143 11.00 -5.56 -6.77
CA ALA A 143 10.41 -6.55 -7.67
C ALA A 143 9.24 -7.30 -7.01
N GLN A 144 9.37 -7.65 -5.72
CA GLN A 144 8.28 -8.24 -4.94
C GLN A 144 7.07 -7.30 -4.85
N LEU A 145 7.27 -6.02 -4.49
CA LEU A 145 6.17 -5.05 -4.41
C LEU A 145 5.44 -4.89 -5.76
N PHE A 146 6.18 -4.80 -6.86
CA PHE A 146 5.59 -4.64 -8.20
C PHE A 146 4.82 -5.88 -8.63
N LEU A 147 5.32 -7.07 -8.29
CA LEU A 147 4.63 -8.31 -8.59
C LEU A 147 3.38 -8.48 -7.73
N LEU A 148 3.42 -8.13 -6.44
CA LEU A 148 2.26 -8.17 -5.57
C LEU A 148 1.15 -7.21 -6.05
N SER A 149 1.48 -5.98 -6.45
CA SER A 149 0.48 -5.05 -6.97
C SER A 149 -0.19 -5.58 -8.23
N TYR A 150 0.56 -6.22 -9.13
CA TYR A 150 0.01 -6.91 -10.29
C TYR A 150 -0.89 -8.10 -9.92
N ILE A 151 -0.43 -8.96 -9.02
CA ILE A 151 -1.14 -10.18 -8.59
C ILE A 151 -2.48 -9.83 -7.94
N HIS A 152 -2.48 -8.83 -7.06
CA HIS A 152 -3.65 -8.40 -6.30
C HIS A 152 -4.52 -7.37 -7.04
N LYS A 153 -4.09 -6.91 -8.23
CA LYS A 153 -4.74 -5.85 -9.00
C LYS A 153 -4.95 -4.58 -8.17
N THR A 154 -3.96 -4.24 -7.35
CA THR A 154 -3.97 -3.04 -6.52
C THR A 154 -3.08 -1.97 -7.15
N PRO A 155 -3.45 -0.68 -7.03
CA PRO A 155 -2.54 0.40 -7.38
C PRO A 155 -1.22 0.26 -6.62
N LEU A 156 -0.10 0.52 -7.32
CA LEU A 156 1.19 0.58 -6.65
C LEU A 156 1.27 1.88 -5.86
N ASP A 157 1.41 1.77 -4.55
CA ASP A 157 1.59 2.88 -3.63
C ASP A 157 2.85 2.62 -2.80
N LEU A 158 3.78 3.57 -2.82
CA LEU A 158 5.01 3.53 -2.04
C LEU A 158 4.94 4.42 -0.79
N GLY A 159 3.82 5.11 -0.58
CA GLY A 159 3.61 6.07 0.51
C GLY A 159 4.63 7.21 0.50
N LEU A 160 4.67 7.99 1.58
CA LEU A 160 5.63 9.12 1.68
C LEU A 160 7.11 8.68 1.65
N TYR A 161 7.37 7.41 1.95
CA TYR A 161 8.70 6.83 1.99
C TYR A 161 8.66 5.29 1.94
N CYS A 162 9.52 4.68 1.12
CA CYS A 162 9.62 3.23 0.96
C CYS A 162 11.07 2.74 0.83
N CYS A 163 11.46 1.75 1.65
CA CYS A 163 12.69 0.97 1.46
C CYS A 163 12.35 -0.53 1.46
N PRO A 164 11.89 -1.10 0.35
CA PRO A 164 11.55 -2.51 0.34
C PRO A 164 12.81 -3.37 0.41
N ILE A 165 12.77 -4.35 1.30
CA ILE A 165 13.78 -5.40 1.42
C ILE A 165 13.10 -6.71 1.04
N GLY A 166 13.76 -7.52 0.22
CA GLY A 166 13.21 -8.79 -0.23
C GLY A 166 12.90 -9.73 0.94
N ASP A 167 11.67 -10.23 0.99
CA ASP A 167 11.21 -11.23 1.96
C ASP A 167 11.11 -12.61 1.29
N LYS A 168 11.58 -13.65 1.98
CA LYS A 168 11.60 -15.02 1.44
C LYS A 168 10.20 -15.63 1.31
N LYS A 169 9.31 -15.38 2.28
CA LYS A 169 7.93 -15.90 2.27
C LYS A 169 7.13 -15.25 1.15
N VAL A 170 7.29 -13.94 0.98
CA VAL A 170 6.68 -13.19 -0.14
C VAL A 170 7.18 -13.71 -1.49
N MET A 171 8.49 -13.94 -1.62
CA MET A 171 9.05 -14.54 -2.83
C MET A 171 8.44 -15.93 -3.12
N GLU A 172 8.33 -16.79 -2.12
CA GLU A 172 7.72 -18.12 -2.27
C GLU A 172 6.25 -18.05 -2.71
N GLU A 173 5.49 -17.10 -2.18
CA GLU A 173 4.10 -16.84 -2.57
C GLU A 173 4.02 -16.45 -4.06
N ILE A 174 4.82 -15.49 -4.50
CA ILE A 174 4.86 -15.03 -5.89
C ILE A 174 5.25 -16.19 -6.82
N LEU A 175 6.25 -16.99 -6.46
CA LEU A 175 6.67 -18.15 -7.26
C LEU A 175 5.59 -19.24 -7.33
N ARG A 176 4.82 -19.44 -6.25
CA ARG A 176 3.67 -20.36 -6.23
C ARG A 176 2.57 -19.88 -7.16
N TRP A 177 2.22 -18.60 -7.09
CA TRP A 177 1.26 -17.98 -8.00
C TRP A 177 1.69 -18.12 -9.46
N TRP A 178 2.96 -17.87 -9.77
CA TRP A 178 3.48 -17.97 -11.13
C TRP A 178 3.39 -19.40 -11.71
N LYS A 179 3.78 -20.40 -10.91
CA LYS A 179 3.67 -21.82 -11.28
C LYS A 179 2.21 -22.23 -11.52
N GLY A 180 1.26 -21.66 -10.78
CA GLY A 180 -0.17 -21.89 -10.98
C GLY A 180 -0.67 -21.37 -12.34
N ASN A 181 -0.29 -20.14 -12.70
CA ASN A 181 -0.74 -19.51 -13.95
C ASN A 181 -0.15 -20.14 -15.22
N LYS A 182 1.12 -20.56 -15.19
CA LYS A 182 1.77 -21.27 -16.32
C LYS A 182 1.05 -22.55 -16.72
N LYS A 183 0.38 -23.23 -15.77
CA LYS A 183 -0.39 -24.45 -16.06
C LYS A 183 -1.71 -24.16 -16.77
N VAL A 184 -2.24 -22.95 -16.65
CA VAL A 184 -3.53 -22.54 -17.24
C VAL A 184 -3.36 -22.07 -18.69
N THR A 185 -2.22 -21.47 -19.02
CA THR A 185 -1.94 -20.93 -20.37
C THR A 185 -1.21 -21.91 -21.29
N GLY A 186 -0.98 -23.15 -20.84
CA GLY A 186 -0.26 -24.20 -21.56
C GLY A 186 -1.17 -25.21 -22.27
N ASN A 187 -2.25 -24.74 -22.90
CA ASN A 187 -3.10 -25.50 -23.83
C ASN A 187 -3.07 -24.84 -25.21
#